data_AF-A0A7X2PJU3-F1
#
_entry.id   AF-A0A7X2PJU3-F1
#
_cell.length_a   1.000
_cell.length_b   1.000
_cell.length_c   1.000
_cell.angle_alpha   90.00
_cell.angle_beta   90.00
_cell.angle_gamma   90.00
#
_symmetry.space_group_name_H-M   'P 1'
#
loop_
_entity.id
_entity.type
_entity.pdbx_description
1 polymer ?
#
loop_
_entity_poly.entity_id
_entity_poly.type
_entity_poly.pdbx_seq_one_letter_code
_entity_poly.pdbx_strand_id
1 'polypeptide(L)'
;MKRTLGHIIWAAVAVLAAYALAGIALNRGEPINSIWLVVASACTYLIGFRFYAKFIATKVMALDDNRATPAERLRDGHDYEPTNKWIVFGHHFAAIAGPGPLVGPTLAAQFGYLPGTLWIIVGAVLGGAVQDFVILFASVRRDGKSLGQMA
;
A
#
# COMPACT_ATOMS: atom_id res chain seq x y z
N MET A 1 21.81 -19.86 -8.69
CA MET A 1 21.12 -20.34 -7.46
C MET A 1 20.36 -19.26 -6.69
N LYS A 2 20.92 -18.09 -6.36
CA LYS A 2 20.19 -17.05 -5.58
C LYS A 2 18.95 -16.49 -6.28
N ARG A 3 18.98 -16.33 -7.61
CA ARG A 3 17.85 -15.81 -8.41
C ARG A 3 16.67 -16.79 -8.48
N THR A 4 16.95 -18.07 -8.69
CA THR A 4 15.93 -19.13 -8.76
C THR A 4 15.26 -19.37 -7.40
N LEU A 5 16.03 -19.33 -6.31
CA LEU A 5 15.47 -19.39 -4.95
C LEU A 5 14.48 -18.25 -4.67
N GLY A 6 14.80 -17.03 -5.12
CA GLY A 6 13.90 -15.89 -5.00
C GLY A 6 12.56 -16.09 -5.75
N HIS A 7 12.60 -16.63 -6.97
CA HIS A 7 11.39 -16.93 -7.73
C HIS A 7 10.53 -18.00 -7.05
N ILE A 8 11.15 -19.03 -6.46
CA ILE A 8 10.45 -20.07 -5.71
C ILE A 8 9.76 -19.50 -4.47
N ILE A 9 10.43 -18.62 -3.73
CA ILE A 9 9.85 -17.96 -2.54
C ILE A 9 8.61 -17.14 -2.94
N TRP A 10 8.68 -16.32 -3.99
CA TRP A 10 7.54 -15.52 -4.43
C TRP A 10 6.40 -16.39 -4.99
N ALA A 11 6.72 -17.50 -5.66
CA ALA A 11 5.72 -18.47 -6.08
C ALA A 11 5.02 -19.12 -4.87
N ALA A 12 5.76 -19.50 -3.83
CA ALA A 12 5.20 -20.04 -2.60
C ALA A 12 4.27 -19.03 -1.91
N VAL A 13 4.67 -17.75 -1.82
CA VAL A 13 3.83 -16.68 -1.25
C VAL A 13 2.54 -16.49 -2.07
N ALA A 14 2.62 -16.56 -3.41
CA ALA A 14 1.45 -16.47 -4.28
C ALA A 14 0.49 -17.64 -4.12
N VAL A 15 1.01 -18.87 -4.06
CA VAL A 15 0.20 -20.08 -3.80
C VAL A 15 -0.45 -19.99 -2.43
N LEU A 16 0.27 -19.51 -1.42
CA LEU A 16 -0.25 -19.35 -0.07
C LEU A 16 -1.37 -18.30 0.00
N ALA A 17 -1.21 -17.17 -0.70
CA ALA A 17 -2.27 -16.16 -0.83
C ALA A 17 -3.53 -16.74 -1.50
N ALA A 18 -3.35 -17.46 -2.61
CA ALA A 18 -4.46 -18.08 -3.34
C ALA A 18 -5.19 -19.12 -2.47
N TYR A 19 -4.43 -19.97 -1.76
CA TYR A 19 -5.00 -20.97 -0.85
C TYR A 19 -5.78 -20.32 0.31
N ALA A 20 -5.24 -19.26 0.91
CA ALA A 20 -5.91 -18.56 2.00
C ALA A 20 -7.20 -17.87 1.54
N LEU A 21 -7.17 -17.21 0.37
CA LEU A 21 -8.36 -16.59 -0.24
C LEU A 21 -9.40 -17.65 -0.64
N ALA A 22 -8.98 -18.79 -1.17
CA ALA A 22 -9.87 -19.90 -1.50
C ALA A 22 -10.53 -20.48 -0.23
N GLY A 23 -9.76 -20.62 0.86
CA GLY A 23 -10.28 -21.03 2.17
C GLY A 23 -11.36 -20.09 2.70
N ILE A 24 -11.20 -18.78 2.54
CA ILE A 24 -12.21 -17.77 2.91
C ILE A 24 -13.45 -17.86 1.99
N ALA A 25 -13.26 -18.09 0.69
CA ALA A 25 -14.34 -18.08 -0.29
C ALA A 25 -15.22 -19.35 -0.24
N LEU A 26 -14.63 -20.51 0.04
CA LEU A 26 -15.28 -21.82 -0.05
C LEU A 26 -15.90 -22.28 1.29
N ASN A 27 -15.30 -21.92 2.43
CA ASN A 27 -15.81 -22.33 3.74
C ASN A 27 -16.87 -21.34 4.26
N ARG A 28 -18.11 -21.48 3.79
CA ARG A 28 -19.26 -20.61 4.17
C ARG A 28 -20.07 -21.08 5.39
N GLY A 29 -19.73 -22.21 6.00
CA GLY A 29 -20.52 -22.86 7.07
C GLY A 29 -19.84 -22.98 8.45
N GLU A 30 -18.55 -22.66 8.56
CA GLU A 30 -17.77 -22.70 9.81
C GLU A 30 -17.34 -21.26 10.16
N PRO A 31 -17.15 -20.92 11.45
CA PRO A 31 -16.56 -19.63 11.81
C PRO A 31 -15.13 -19.54 11.23
N ILE A 32 -14.98 -18.76 10.16
CA ILE A 32 -13.69 -18.54 9.51
C ILE A 32 -12.73 -17.93 10.54
N ASN A 33 -11.66 -18.65 10.87
CA ASN A 33 -10.64 -18.15 11.77
C ASN A 33 -9.97 -16.90 11.14
N SER A 34 -9.89 -15.81 11.91
CA SER A 34 -9.27 -14.54 11.51
C SER A 34 -7.85 -14.70 10.98
N ILE A 35 -7.15 -15.78 11.34
CA ILE A 35 -5.82 -16.10 10.81
C ILE A 35 -5.81 -16.20 9.28
N TRP A 36 -6.88 -16.70 8.66
CA TRP A 36 -6.99 -16.80 7.21
C TRP A 36 -6.99 -15.43 6.55
N LEU A 37 -7.68 -14.46 7.14
CA LEU A 37 -7.71 -13.07 6.66
C LEU A 37 -6.36 -12.40 6.81
N VAL A 38 -5.70 -12.58 7.96
CA VAL A 38 -4.38 -11.99 8.22
C VAL A 38 -3.35 -12.55 7.24
N VAL A 39 -3.37 -13.86 7.02
CA VAL A 39 -2.44 -14.53 6.11
C VAL A 39 -2.72 -14.14 4.65
N ALA A 40 -4.00 -14.13 4.22
CA ALA A 40 -4.39 -13.71 2.88
C ALA A 40 -4.00 -12.25 2.59
N SER A 41 -4.26 -11.34 3.52
CA SER A 41 -3.92 -9.92 3.39
C SER A 41 -2.40 -9.71 3.36
N ALA A 42 -1.65 -10.28 4.31
CA ALA A 42 -0.20 -10.16 4.36
C ALA A 42 0.46 -10.66 3.06
N CYS A 43 0.07 -11.83 2.56
CA CYS A 43 0.65 -12.37 1.34
C CYS A 43 0.29 -11.53 0.12
N THR A 44 -0.96 -11.09 0.02
CA THR A 44 -1.41 -10.24 -1.10
C THR A 44 -0.68 -8.90 -1.09
N TYR A 45 -0.50 -8.28 0.07
CA TYR A 45 0.20 -7.00 0.22
C TYR A 45 1.69 -7.13 -0.09
N LEU A 46 2.34 -8.23 0.32
CA LEU A 46 3.74 -8.49 -0.04
C LEU A 46 3.94 -8.62 -1.55
N ILE A 47 3.05 -9.34 -2.23
CA ILE A 47 3.07 -9.48 -3.70
C ILE A 47 2.83 -8.12 -4.36
N GLY A 48 1.81 -7.39 -3.91
CA GLY A 48 1.50 -6.04 -4.39
C GLY A 48 2.68 -5.09 -4.25
N PHE A 49 3.29 -5.03 -3.07
CA PHE A 49 4.46 -4.21 -2.81
C PHE A 49 5.64 -4.58 -3.71
N ARG A 50 5.91 -5.88 -3.91
CA ARG A 50 7.09 -6.32 -4.66
C ARG A 50 6.98 -6.11 -6.17
N PHE A 51 5.82 -6.38 -6.74
CA PHE A 51 5.62 -6.38 -8.20
C PHE A 51 4.91 -5.13 -8.67
N TYR A 52 3.76 -4.82 -8.07
CA TYR A 52 2.92 -3.73 -8.51
C TYR A 52 3.47 -2.36 -8.10
N ALA A 53 3.90 -2.18 -6.84
CA ALA A 53 4.50 -0.91 -6.42
C ALA A 53 5.79 -0.60 -7.20
N LYS A 54 6.60 -1.64 -7.51
CA LYS A 54 7.77 -1.48 -8.38
C LYS A 54 7.40 -1.03 -9.80
N PHE A 55 6.35 -1.62 -10.38
CA PHE A 55 5.86 -1.21 -11.69
C PHE A 55 5.41 0.26 -11.67
N ILE A 56 4.62 0.67 -10.69
CA ILE A 56 4.17 2.06 -10.57
C ILE A 56 5.34 3.02 -10.39
N ALA A 57 6.27 2.72 -9.48
CA ALA A 57 7.42 3.58 -9.21
C ALA A 57 8.32 3.77 -10.44
N THR A 58 8.56 2.72 -11.21
CA THR A 58 9.54 2.75 -12.31
C THR A 58 8.94 3.07 -13.68
N LYS A 59 7.73 2.60 -13.97
CA LYS A 59 7.11 2.76 -15.30
C LYS A 59 6.06 3.86 -15.35
N VAL A 60 5.32 4.09 -14.26
CA VAL A 60 4.25 5.09 -14.24
C VAL A 60 4.78 6.44 -13.75
N MET A 61 5.40 6.47 -12.57
CA MET A 61 5.90 7.71 -11.96
C MET A 61 7.32 8.07 -12.37
N ALA A 62 8.08 7.12 -12.92
CA ALA A 62 9.48 7.29 -13.32
C ALA A 62 10.28 8.04 -12.24
N LEU A 63 10.33 7.47 -11.03
CA LEU A 63 11.11 8.04 -9.93
C LEU A 63 12.58 8.24 -10.38
N ASP A 64 13.12 9.40 -10.03
CA ASP A 64 14.49 9.80 -10.35
C ASP A 64 15.21 10.16 -9.06
N ASP A 65 16.17 9.33 -8.68
CA ASP A 65 16.96 9.48 -7.46
C ASP A 65 17.96 10.64 -7.54
N ASN A 66 18.22 11.20 -8.74
CA ASN A 66 19.12 12.34 -8.91
C ASN A 66 18.42 13.69 -8.68
N ARG A 67 17.10 13.70 -8.49
CA ARG A 67 16.33 14.91 -8.29
C ARG A 67 16.19 15.23 -6.80
N ALA A 68 16.79 16.34 -6.39
CA ALA A 68 16.65 16.86 -5.03
C ALA A 68 15.17 17.11 -4.68
N THR A 69 14.80 16.74 -3.44
CA THR A 69 13.44 16.96 -2.92
C THR A 69 13.23 18.43 -2.54
N PRO A 70 11.98 18.91 -2.41
CA PRO A 70 11.71 20.27 -1.95
C PRO A 70 12.37 20.59 -0.60
N ALA A 71 12.45 19.60 0.30
CA ALA A 71 13.13 19.74 1.59
C ALA A 71 14.61 20.13 1.46
N GLU A 72 15.29 19.67 0.42
CA GLU A 72 16.69 20.02 0.15
C GLU A 72 16.82 21.32 -0.66
N ARG A 73 15.95 21.50 -1.67
CA ARG A 73 16.03 22.62 -2.62
C ARG A 73 15.53 23.95 -2.04
N LEU A 74 14.50 23.91 -1.21
CA LEU A 74 13.83 25.09 -0.63
C LEU A 74 14.14 25.26 0.87
N ARG A 75 15.23 24.65 1.34
CA ARG A 75 15.57 24.59 2.77
C ARG A 75 15.56 25.97 3.41
N ASP A 76 14.68 26.15 4.40
CA ASP A 76 14.50 27.41 5.13
C ASP A 76 14.60 27.25 6.66
N GLY A 77 14.74 26.00 7.13
CA GLY A 77 14.82 25.68 8.56
C GLY A 77 13.48 25.76 9.30
N HIS A 78 12.36 25.95 8.58
CA HIS A 78 11.03 26.02 9.16
C HIS A 78 10.03 25.10 8.43
N ASP A 79 9.68 25.40 7.17
CA ASP A 79 8.73 24.61 6.38
C ASP A 79 9.43 23.50 5.59
N TYR A 80 10.69 23.73 5.18
CA TYR A 80 11.50 22.78 4.43
C TYR A 80 12.78 22.45 5.20
N GLU A 81 12.81 21.27 5.81
CA GLU A 81 14.01 20.75 6.48
C GLU A 81 14.21 19.25 6.20
N PRO A 82 15.40 18.84 5.70
CA PRO A 82 15.73 17.43 5.50
C PRO A 82 15.63 16.64 6.81
N THR A 83 14.59 15.82 6.92
CA THR A 83 14.33 15.01 8.12
C THR A 83 14.69 13.55 7.88
N ASN A 84 15.04 12.84 8.94
CA ASN A 84 15.29 11.41 8.86
C ASN A 84 14.05 10.66 8.30
N LYS A 85 14.27 9.88 7.24
CA LYS A 85 13.22 9.09 6.55
C LYS A 85 12.37 8.22 7.46
N TRP A 86 12.92 7.71 8.56
CA TRP A 86 12.16 6.87 9.50
C TRP A 86 11.12 7.67 10.31
N ILE A 87 11.44 8.92 10.62
CA ILE A 87 10.52 9.84 11.32
C ILE A 87 9.41 10.25 10.35
N VAL A 88 9.77 10.63 9.12
CA VAL A 88 8.81 11.00 8.07
C VAL A 88 7.88 9.83 7.75
N PHE A 89 8.41 8.61 7.65
CA PHE A 89 7.62 7.39 7.49
C PHE A 89 6.61 7.21 8.65
N GLY A 90 7.03 7.40 9.90
CA GLY A 90 6.15 7.30 11.05
C GLY A 90 4.97 8.28 11.00
N HIS A 91 5.23 9.54 10.60
CA HIS A 91 4.18 10.54 10.43
C HIS A 91 3.18 10.17 9.33
N HIS A 92 3.69 9.75 8.15
CA HIS A 92 2.81 9.30 7.05
C HIS A 92 2.03 8.05 7.43
N PHE A 93 2.67 7.10 8.11
CA PHE A 93 2.01 5.89 8.58
C PHE A 93 0.88 6.23 9.56
N ALA A 94 1.13 7.08 10.56
CA ALA A 94 0.12 7.49 11.51
C ALA A 94 -1.06 8.23 10.84
N ALA A 95 -0.77 9.09 9.85
CA ALA A 95 -1.78 9.83 9.12
C ALA A 95 -2.72 8.92 8.30
N ILE A 96 -2.21 7.82 7.74
CA ILE A 96 -3.01 6.85 6.96
C ILE A 96 -3.72 5.85 7.87
N ALA A 97 -3.01 5.35 8.90
CA ALA A 97 -3.50 4.31 9.81
C ALA A 97 -4.67 4.76 10.69
N GLY A 98 -4.89 6.07 10.86
CA GLY A 98 -6.05 6.60 11.58
C GLY A 98 -7.38 6.39 10.83
N PRO A 99 -7.66 7.18 9.78
CA PRO A 99 -8.97 7.18 9.13
C PRO A 99 -9.28 5.91 8.31
N GLY A 100 -8.26 5.26 7.73
CA GLY A 100 -8.44 4.12 6.82
C GLY A 100 -9.12 2.90 7.46
N PRO A 101 -8.59 2.36 8.57
CA PRO A 101 -9.15 1.17 9.24
C PRO A 101 -10.52 1.38 9.88
N LEU A 102 -10.94 2.62 10.13
CA LEU A 102 -12.25 2.93 10.69
C LEU A 102 -13.33 3.02 9.61
N VAL A 103 -13.07 3.78 8.54
CA VAL A 103 -14.08 4.04 7.51
C VAL A 103 -14.15 2.90 6.49
N GLY A 104 -13.01 2.34 6.09
CA GLY A 104 -12.93 1.32 5.04
C GLY A 104 -13.73 0.05 5.34
N PRO A 105 -13.49 -0.65 6.46
CA PRO A 105 -14.23 -1.86 6.82
C PRO A 105 -15.72 -1.61 7.02
N THR A 106 -16.09 -0.46 7.58
CA THR A 106 -17.49 -0.09 7.81
C THR A 106 -18.26 0.13 6.50
N LEU A 107 -17.63 0.77 5.51
CA LEU A 107 -18.19 0.90 4.17
C LEU A 107 -18.23 -0.44 3.42
N ALA A 108 -17.18 -1.24 3.54
CA ALA A 108 -17.08 -2.54 2.87
C ALA A 108 -18.09 -3.57 3.41
N ALA A 109 -18.37 -3.54 4.72
CA ALA A 109 -19.32 -4.45 5.37
C ALA A 109 -20.76 -4.30 4.83
N GLN A 110 -21.12 -3.12 4.32
CA GLN A 110 -22.44 -2.87 3.73
C GLN A 110 -22.70 -3.70 2.47
N PHE A 111 -21.65 -4.13 1.77
CA PHE A 111 -21.75 -4.98 0.59
C PHE A 111 -21.74 -6.48 0.93
N GLY A 112 -21.64 -6.83 2.21
CA GLY A 112 -21.56 -8.20 2.70
C GLY A 112 -20.13 -8.64 3.04
N TYR A 113 -20.01 -9.68 3.87
CA TYR A 113 -18.73 -10.11 4.45
C TYR A 113 -17.66 -10.49 3.42
N LEU A 114 -18.00 -11.39 2.48
CA LEU A 114 -17.05 -11.88 1.48
C LEU A 114 -16.64 -10.79 0.47
N PRO A 115 -17.56 -10.09 -0.23
CA PRO A 115 -17.18 -9.02 -1.16
C PRO A 115 -16.48 -7.86 -0.45
N GLY A 116 -16.89 -7.50 0.77
CA GLY A 116 -16.22 -6.48 1.57
C GLY A 116 -14.79 -6.88 1.92
N THR A 117 -14.58 -8.13 2.34
CA THR A 117 -13.26 -8.67 2.66
C THR A 117 -12.33 -8.70 1.45
N LEU A 118 -12.82 -9.21 0.31
CA LEU A 118 -12.06 -9.26 -0.93
C LEU A 118 -11.70 -7.84 -1.40
N TRP A 119 -12.62 -6.89 -1.28
CA TRP A 119 -12.38 -5.50 -1.62
C TRP A 119 -11.35 -4.84 -0.71
N ILE A 120 -11.39 -5.11 0.60
CA ILE A 120 -10.37 -4.59 1.53
C ILE A 120 -8.98 -5.12 1.16
N ILE A 121 -8.85 -6.41 0.82
CA ILE A 121 -7.55 -7.02 0.49
C ILE A 121 -7.06 -6.59 -0.90
N VAL A 122 -7.91 -6.66 -1.92
CA VAL A 122 -7.49 -6.39 -3.30
C VAL A 122 -7.55 -4.90 -3.62
N GLY A 123 -8.61 -4.22 -3.22
CA GLY A 123 -8.83 -2.80 -3.45
C GLY A 123 -7.82 -1.92 -2.72
N ALA A 124 -7.33 -2.32 -1.54
CA ALA A 124 -6.24 -1.59 -0.88
C ALA A 124 -4.96 -1.57 -1.72
N VAL A 125 -4.63 -2.67 -2.42
CA VAL A 125 -3.42 -2.74 -3.28
C VAL A 125 -3.63 -2.00 -4.60
N LEU A 126 -4.78 -2.20 -5.25
CA LEU A 126 -5.02 -1.66 -6.59
C LEU A 126 -5.39 -0.17 -6.58
N GLY A 127 -6.16 0.25 -5.58
CA GLY A 127 -6.66 1.62 -5.44
C GLY A 127 -5.94 2.40 -4.36
N GLY A 128 -6.12 2.00 -3.10
CA GLY A 128 -5.70 2.81 -1.94
C GLY A 128 -4.20 3.15 -1.94
N ALA A 129 -3.34 2.13 -1.96
CA ALA A 129 -1.89 2.32 -1.96
C ALA A 129 -1.40 3.08 -3.21
N VAL A 130 -2.06 2.90 -4.34
CA VAL A 130 -1.73 3.63 -5.58
C VAL A 130 -2.10 5.09 -5.46
N GLN A 131 -3.31 5.39 -4.98
CA GLN A 131 -3.80 6.74 -4.75
C GLN A 131 -2.86 7.50 -3.81
N ASP A 132 -2.51 6.93 -2.66
CA ASP A 132 -1.61 7.56 -1.70
C ASP A 132 -0.23 7.84 -2.31
N PHE A 133 0.33 6.88 -3.05
CA PHE A 133 1.61 7.03 -3.73
C PHE A 133 1.58 8.11 -4.81
N VAL A 134 0.51 8.17 -5.62
CA VAL A 134 0.31 9.16 -6.69
C VAL A 134 0.19 10.56 -6.11
N ILE A 135 -0.64 10.73 -5.07
CA ILE A 135 -0.88 12.03 -4.45
C ILE A 135 0.39 12.54 -3.78
N LEU A 136 1.10 11.68 -3.05
CA LEU A 136 2.37 12.05 -2.42
C LEU A 136 3.41 12.45 -3.46
N PHE A 137 3.54 11.66 -4.53
CA PHE A 137 4.46 11.99 -5.63
C PHE A 137 4.11 13.34 -6.28
N ALA A 138 2.84 13.57 -6.59
CA ALA A 138 2.38 14.83 -7.17
C ALA A 138 2.65 16.03 -6.24
N SER A 139 2.40 15.87 -4.94
CA SER A 139 2.68 16.89 -3.93
C SER A 139 4.16 17.23 -3.86
N VAL A 140 5.04 16.23 -3.78
CA VAL A 140 6.50 16.43 -3.78
C VAL A 140 6.97 17.15 -5.07
N ARG A 141 6.33 16.87 -6.22
CA ARG A 141 6.63 17.54 -7.49
C ARG A 141 6.14 18.99 -7.55
N ARG A 142 5.21 19.38 -6.68
CA ARG A 142 4.64 20.73 -6.55
C ARG A 142 5.05 21.40 -5.24
N ASP A 143 6.24 21.10 -4.76
CA ASP A 143 6.84 21.72 -3.57
C ASP A 143 6.06 21.46 -2.29
N GLY A 144 5.54 20.25 -2.10
CA GLY A 144 4.85 19.86 -0.86
C GLY A 144 3.46 20.49 -0.69
N LYS A 145 2.90 21.10 -1.75
CA LYS A 145 1.56 21.69 -1.72
C LYS A 145 0.48 20.63 -1.46
N SER A 146 -0.61 21.04 -0.84
CA SER A 146 -1.81 20.20 -0.71
C SER A 146 -2.56 20.07 -2.04
N LEU A 147 -3.39 19.04 -2.21
CA LEU A 147 -4.17 18.82 -3.43
C LEU A 147 -5.00 20.05 -3.84
N GLY A 148 -5.60 20.76 -2.87
CA GLY A 148 -6.38 21.97 -3.14
C GLY A 148 -5.56 23.15 -3.66
N GLN A 149 -4.25 23.16 -3.42
CA GLN A 149 -3.32 24.20 -3.87
C GLN A 149 -2.59 23.83 -5.18
N MET A 150 -2.89 22.66 -5.75
CA MET A 150 -2.31 22.19 -7.02
C MET A 150 -3.20 22.47 -8.25
N ALA A 151 -4.45 22.90 -8.04
CA ALA A 151 -5.41 23.27 -9.08
C ALA A 151 -5.07 24.61 -9.74
#